data_AF-A0AA37L548-F1
#
_entry.id   AF-A0AA37L548-F1
#
_cell.length_a   1.000
_cell.length_b   1.000
_cell.length_c   1.000
_cell.angle_alpha   90.00
_cell.angle_beta   90.00
_cell.angle_gamma   90.00
#
_symmetry.space_group_name_H-M   'P 1'
#
loop_
_entity.id
_entity.type
_entity.pdbx_description
1 polymer ?
#
loop_
_entity_poly.entity_id
_entity_poly.type
_entity_poly.pdbx_seq_one_letter_code
_entity_poly.pdbx_strand_id
1 'polypeptide(L)'
;MGFILQTSIIFAVILGVALQLVFKDPIWLAFGIGKTFQPLSDFPYSCRRIEDPRLQACEDMWLSEATRQLFLACSDSLSRQQWMPNAHNFNASGRSTRDAVVALDIDSPKGDAFEFRTLSTPGFSGTAGDGLLQLVGLTGIDSPEGDKIELLLVNNRPSVDPVTGELLDQASVGANSTIEVFETGPQAVGMKHVRTFAGANVSTPNNIAALSSEAFYFTNDKGASKVGLKSLVGPLLGLGDISFCSASSGCKRVSERHRYPNGLVHGHDGLIYVPSSMAGGVQVYKVVPEDDGLKKVADIPVPYSIDNLSVDGKGDIYAAVFPRGIETLQSVKDPLNTRPKSAAVRISKEGEGVYVWEKVIEDGAGEVLPGSTVVVHDAKTGRLFFSGVTSPFIAVCEPKN
;
A
#
# COMPACT_ATOMS: atom_id res chain seq x y z
N MET A 1 29.62 -7.61 44.57
CA MET A 1 28.22 -8.07 44.38
C MET A 1 27.25 -6.93 44.08
N GLY A 2 27.33 -5.78 44.78
CA GLY A 2 26.43 -4.62 44.55
C GLY A 2 26.49 -3.96 43.17
N PHE A 3 27.67 -3.80 42.57
CA PHE A 3 27.81 -3.16 41.25
C PHE A 3 27.20 -4.00 40.10
N ILE A 4 27.42 -5.32 40.11
CA ILE A 4 26.85 -6.24 39.11
C ILE A 4 25.32 -6.31 39.23
N LEU A 5 24.80 -6.28 40.46
CA LEU A 5 23.36 -6.27 40.70
C LEU A 5 22.71 -4.95 40.25
N GLN A 6 23.35 -3.81 40.52
CA GLN A 6 22.87 -2.49 40.06
C GLN A 6 22.88 -2.36 38.54
N THR A 7 23.94 -2.80 37.86
CA THR A 7 23.99 -2.76 36.38
C THR A 7 22.97 -3.70 35.75
N SER A 8 22.72 -4.85 36.37
CA SER A 8 21.71 -5.81 35.93
C SER A 8 20.28 -5.26 36.08
N ILE A 9 19.99 -4.55 37.17
CA ILE A 9 18.68 -3.88 37.37
C ILE A 9 18.48 -2.79 36.31
N ILE A 10 19.49 -1.95 36.05
CA ILE A 10 19.41 -0.89 35.03
C ILE A 10 19.16 -1.51 33.65
N PHE A 11 19.89 -2.57 33.29
CA PHE A 11 19.69 -3.26 32.02
C PHE A 11 18.30 -3.87 31.90
N ALA A 12 17.80 -4.53 32.95
CA ALA A 12 16.46 -5.10 32.97
C ALA A 12 15.37 -4.01 32.83
N VAL A 13 15.53 -2.86 33.47
CA VAL A 13 14.62 -1.73 33.34
C VAL A 13 14.65 -1.16 31.91
N ILE A 14 15.83 -0.94 31.34
CA ILE A 14 15.97 -0.45 29.95
C ILE A 14 15.32 -1.43 28.97
N LEU A 15 15.58 -2.73 29.12
CA LEU A 15 15.00 -3.76 28.27
C LEU A 15 13.48 -3.84 28.44
N GLY A 16 12.96 -3.73 29.66
CA GLY A 16 11.53 -3.70 29.94
C GLY A 16 10.84 -2.49 29.31
N VAL A 17 11.45 -1.30 29.40
CA VAL A 17 10.95 -0.08 28.76
C VAL A 17 10.99 -0.21 27.24
N ALA A 18 12.09 -0.69 26.67
CA ALA A 18 12.22 -0.90 25.23
C ALA A 18 11.19 -1.93 24.73
N LEU A 19 11.00 -3.03 25.46
CA LEU A 19 9.99 -4.03 25.15
C LEU A 19 8.60 -3.38 25.13
N GLN A 20 8.24 -2.64 26.17
CA GLN A 20 6.90 -2.07 26.30
C GLN A 20 6.61 -0.96 25.29
N LEU A 21 7.59 -0.08 25.00
CA LEU A 21 7.38 1.11 24.18
C LEU A 21 7.71 0.92 22.70
N VAL A 22 8.60 -0.01 22.36
CA VAL A 22 9.13 -0.16 21.00
C VAL A 22 8.78 -1.53 20.41
N PHE A 23 9.03 -2.62 21.14
CA PHE A 23 8.95 -3.97 20.56
C PHE A 23 7.60 -4.68 20.75
N LYS A 24 6.77 -4.26 21.71
CA LYS A 24 5.52 -4.94 22.04
C LYS A 24 4.60 -5.07 20.82
N ASP A 25 4.17 -3.96 20.23
CA ASP A 25 3.22 -4.02 19.10
C ASP A 25 3.81 -4.79 17.92
N PRO A 26 5.06 -4.51 17.45
CA PRO A 26 5.70 -5.30 16.40
C PRO A 26 5.71 -6.81 16.65
N ILE A 27 6.06 -7.25 17.86
CA ILE A 27 6.10 -8.68 18.21
C ILE A 27 4.70 -9.28 18.17
N TRP A 28 3.72 -8.61 18.79
CA TRP A 28 2.34 -9.10 18.83
C TRP A 28 1.72 -9.18 17.44
N LEU A 29 1.96 -8.17 16.60
CA LEU A 29 1.45 -8.10 15.25
C LEU A 29 2.16 -9.10 14.32
N ALA A 30 3.48 -9.24 14.42
CA ALA A 30 4.25 -10.19 13.62
C ALA A 30 3.82 -11.64 13.87
N PHE A 31 3.64 -12.01 15.14
CA PHE A 31 3.32 -13.40 15.52
C PHE A 31 1.82 -13.66 15.73
N GLY A 32 0.97 -12.63 15.65
CA GLY A 32 -0.48 -12.76 15.86
C GLY A 32 -0.84 -13.17 17.30
N ILE A 33 -0.07 -12.70 18.29
CA ILE A 33 -0.24 -13.11 19.69
C ILE A 33 -1.62 -12.66 20.20
N GLY A 34 -2.38 -13.61 20.75
CA GLY A 34 -3.74 -13.36 21.27
C GLY A 34 -4.84 -13.35 20.20
N LYS A 35 -4.52 -13.65 18.94
CA LYS A 35 -5.50 -13.74 17.84
C LYS A 35 -5.95 -15.17 17.62
N THR A 36 -7.23 -15.30 17.23
CA THR A 36 -7.77 -16.53 16.64
C THR A 36 -7.95 -16.27 15.15
N PHE A 37 -7.41 -17.16 14.31
CA PHE A 37 -7.53 -17.05 12.86
C PHE A 37 -8.77 -17.82 12.41
N GLN A 38 -9.76 -17.12 11.87
CA GLN A 38 -11.01 -17.74 11.44
C GLN A 38 -10.87 -18.33 10.03
N PRO A 39 -11.45 -19.51 9.77
CA PRO A 39 -11.52 -20.03 8.42
C PRO A 39 -12.46 -19.17 7.57
N LEU A 40 -12.22 -19.16 6.26
CA LEU A 40 -13.02 -18.40 5.30
C LEU A 40 -14.51 -18.77 5.31
N SER A 41 -14.82 -20.02 5.69
CA SER A 41 -16.18 -20.53 5.83
C SER A 41 -17.04 -19.80 6.86
N ASP A 42 -16.42 -19.12 7.83
CA ASP A 42 -17.14 -18.38 8.89
C ASP A 42 -17.80 -17.10 8.37
N PHE A 43 -17.43 -16.64 7.17
CA PHE A 43 -17.85 -15.36 6.63
C PHE A 43 -18.91 -15.53 5.52
N PRO A 44 -19.79 -14.53 5.33
CA PRO A 44 -20.89 -14.59 4.37
C PRO A 44 -20.43 -14.34 2.92
N TYR A 45 -19.26 -14.86 2.55
CA TYR A 45 -18.66 -14.67 1.23
C TYR A 45 -18.28 -16.01 0.60
N SER A 46 -18.45 -16.09 -0.71
CA SER A 46 -17.88 -17.12 -1.57
C SER A 46 -16.72 -16.50 -2.34
N CYS A 47 -15.51 -16.98 -2.11
CA CYS A 47 -14.31 -16.42 -2.72
C CYS A 47 -13.69 -17.37 -3.73
N ARG A 48 -13.04 -16.79 -4.72
CA ARG A 48 -12.28 -17.51 -5.73
C ARG A 48 -11.05 -16.70 -6.15
N ARG A 49 -10.03 -17.42 -6.60
CA ARG A 49 -8.84 -16.82 -7.22
C ARG A 49 -9.13 -16.45 -8.66
N ILE A 50 -8.45 -15.43 -9.13
CA ILE A 50 -8.31 -15.09 -10.56
C ILE A 50 -6.83 -15.21 -10.86
N GLU A 51 -6.47 -16.28 -11.57
CA GLU A 51 -5.10 -16.60 -11.91
C GLU A 51 -4.85 -16.20 -13.36
N ASP A 52 -4.01 -15.19 -13.56
CA ASP A 52 -3.56 -14.75 -14.89
C ASP A 52 -2.13 -14.21 -14.78
N PRO A 53 -1.24 -14.46 -15.75
CA PRO A 53 0.12 -13.89 -15.77
C PRO A 53 0.19 -12.37 -15.71
N ARG A 54 -0.90 -11.64 -16.01
CA ARG A 54 -1.00 -10.17 -15.88
C ARG A 54 -1.60 -9.70 -14.57
N LEU A 55 -2.16 -10.60 -13.76
CA LEU A 55 -2.80 -10.30 -12.47
C LEU A 55 -1.96 -10.89 -11.32
N GLN A 56 -0.67 -10.59 -11.33
CA GLN A 56 0.29 -11.00 -10.32
C GLN A 56 0.90 -9.78 -9.63
N ALA A 57 1.28 -9.96 -8.35
CA ALA A 57 2.01 -8.98 -7.56
C ALA A 57 1.39 -7.57 -7.63
N CYS A 58 0.05 -7.52 -7.72
CA CYS A 58 -0.72 -6.29 -7.74
C CYS A 58 -0.77 -5.78 -6.30
N GLU A 59 0.10 -4.82 -5.99
CA GLU A 59 0.29 -4.38 -4.61
C GLU A 59 -0.88 -3.53 -4.12
N ASP A 60 -1.48 -2.77 -5.05
CA ASP A 60 -2.57 -1.85 -4.77
C ASP A 60 -3.66 -1.84 -5.85
N MET A 61 -4.83 -1.34 -5.50
CA MET A 61 -6.01 -1.24 -6.36
C MET A 61 -6.85 -0.01 -6.08
N TRP A 62 -7.54 0.49 -7.11
CA TRP A 62 -8.54 1.54 -6.97
C TRP A 62 -9.72 1.32 -7.92
N LEU A 63 -10.95 1.46 -7.40
CA LEU A 63 -12.18 1.32 -8.19
C LEU A 63 -12.70 2.69 -8.60
N SER A 64 -12.80 2.91 -9.90
CA SER A 64 -13.59 4.01 -10.46
C SER A 64 -15.07 3.69 -10.30
N GLU A 65 -15.75 4.43 -9.44
CA GLU A 65 -17.20 4.30 -9.26
C GLU A 65 -17.95 4.80 -10.49
N ALA A 66 -17.40 5.81 -11.19
CA ALA A 66 -18.01 6.36 -12.40
C ALA A 66 -17.99 5.37 -13.57
N THR A 67 -16.86 4.68 -13.80
CA THR A 67 -16.66 3.84 -14.99
C THR A 67 -16.80 2.35 -14.72
N ARG A 68 -16.89 1.94 -13.44
CA ARG A 68 -16.95 0.53 -13.03
C ARG A 68 -15.72 -0.27 -13.45
N GLN A 69 -14.57 0.42 -13.48
CA GLN A 69 -13.26 -0.15 -13.76
C GLN A 69 -12.43 -0.20 -12.49
N LEU A 70 -11.95 -1.39 -12.15
CA LEU A 70 -10.97 -1.60 -11.09
C LEU A 70 -9.57 -1.55 -11.69
N PHE A 71 -8.75 -0.61 -11.25
CA PHE A 71 -7.37 -0.43 -11.67
C PHE A 71 -6.44 -1.11 -10.67
N LEU A 72 -5.47 -1.87 -11.18
CA LEU A 72 -4.53 -2.65 -10.38
C LEU A 72 -3.08 -2.31 -10.76
N ALA A 73 -2.22 -2.11 -9.76
CA ALA A 73 -0.80 -1.86 -9.93
C ALA A 73 0.02 -3.17 -9.94
N CYS A 74 0.00 -3.89 -11.07
CA CYS A 74 0.52 -5.26 -11.18
C CYS A 74 1.99 -5.34 -11.61
N SER A 75 2.62 -6.45 -11.24
CA SER A 75 4.04 -6.74 -11.49
C SER A 75 4.25 -8.24 -11.76
N ASP A 76 5.46 -8.74 -11.51
CA ASP A 76 5.83 -10.15 -11.53
C ASP A 76 6.23 -10.61 -10.12
N SER A 77 5.59 -11.66 -9.62
CA SER A 77 5.80 -12.17 -8.25
C SER A 77 7.26 -12.49 -7.93
N LEU A 78 8.01 -13.04 -8.88
CA LEU A 78 9.41 -13.41 -8.66
C LEU A 78 10.33 -12.19 -8.75
N SER A 79 10.04 -11.24 -9.65
CA SER A 79 10.80 -10.00 -9.74
C SER A 79 10.72 -9.14 -8.48
N ARG A 80 9.67 -9.24 -7.66
CA ARG A 80 9.59 -8.55 -6.35
C ARG A 80 10.69 -8.98 -5.36
N GLN A 81 11.22 -10.19 -5.49
CA GLN A 81 12.41 -10.63 -4.72
C GLN A 81 13.68 -9.89 -5.14
N GLN A 82 13.72 -9.40 -6.37
CA GLN A 82 14.88 -8.74 -6.94
C GLN A 82 14.77 -7.22 -6.74
N TRP A 83 13.63 -6.64 -7.07
CA TRP A 83 13.40 -5.21 -7.00
C TRP A 83 12.10 -4.89 -6.27
N MET A 84 12.24 -4.50 -5.01
CA MET A 84 11.18 -3.94 -4.19
C MET A 84 11.83 -3.12 -3.07
N PRO A 85 12.14 -1.83 -3.31
CA PRO A 85 12.82 -0.97 -2.34
C PRO A 85 12.11 -0.89 -0.98
N ASN A 86 10.77 -0.89 -0.96
CA ASN A 86 9.97 -0.95 0.26
C ASN A 86 10.25 -2.22 1.09
N ALA A 87 10.66 -3.32 0.44
CA ALA A 87 11.06 -4.57 1.09
C ALA A 87 12.59 -4.78 1.23
N HIS A 88 13.41 -3.76 0.94
CA HIS A 88 14.88 -3.84 0.91
C HIS A 88 15.49 -4.76 -0.16
N ASN A 89 14.77 -4.99 -1.26
CA ASN A 89 15.30 -5.68 -2.42
C ASN A 89 15.76 -4.65 -3.47
N PHE A 90 17.08 -4.61 -3.73
CA PHE A 90 17.73 -3.56 -4.53
C PHE A 90 18.43 -4.08 -5.80
N ASN A 91 18.15 -5.31 -6.25
CA ASN A 91 18.70 -5.83 -7.50
C ASN A 91 17.93 -5.28 -8.71
N ALA A 92 18.35 -4.10 -9.21
CA ALA A 92 17.72 -3.44 -10.35
C ALA A 92 17.78 -4.27 -11.65
N SER A 93 18.79 -5.13 -11.84
CA SER A 93 18.90 -5.97 -13.04
C SER A 93 17.86 -7.10 -13.07
N GLY A 94 17.33 -7.50 -11.92
CA GLY A 94 16.25 -8.48 -11.80
C GLY A 94 14.84 -7.88 -11.70
N ARG A 95 14.72 -6.54 -11.84
CA ARG A 95 13.41 -5.87 -11.81
C ARG A 95 12.50 -6.39 -12.92
N SER A 96 11.20 -6.33 -12.68
CA SER A 96 10.21 -6.70 -13.69
C SER A 96 10.25 -5.71 -14.85
N THR A 97 10.13 -6.25 -16.06
CA THR A 97 9.96 -5.49 -17.31
C THR A 97 8.51 -5.53 -17.80
N ARG A 98 7.59 -6.03 -16.96
CA ARG A 98 6.20 -6.30 -17.32
C ARG A 98 5.19 -5.61 -16.41
N ASP A 99 5.66 -4.83 -15.43
CA ASP A 99 4.82 -3.99 -14.58
C ASP A 99 3.89 -3.15 -15.43
N ALA A 100 2.63 -3.12 -15.05
CA ALA A 100 1.62 -2.38 -15.76
C ALA A 100 0.41 -2.10 -14.87
N VAL A 101 -0.31 -1.03 -15.20
CA VAL A 101 -1.67 -0.85 -14.72
C VAL A 101 -2.58 -1.77 -15.51
N VAL A 102 -3.34 -2.62 -14.81
CA VAL A 102 -4.39 -3.45 -15.40
C VAL A 102 -5.75 -2.85 -15.05
N ALA A 103 -6.61 -2.66 -16.04
CA ALA A 103 -7.99 -2.23 -15.85
C ALA A 103 -8.92 -3.44 -16.01
N LEU A 104 -9.64 -3.79 -14.94
CA LEU A 104 -10.60 -4.89 -14.87
C LEU A 104 -12.02 -4.31 -14.94
N ASP A 105 -12.83 -4.76 -15.89
CA ASP A 105 -14.22 -4.33 -16.04
C ASP A 105 -15.12 -5.19 -15.13
N ILE A 106 -15.38 -4.73 -13.92
CA ILE A 106 -15.96 -5.58 -12.86
C ILE A 106 -17.45 -5.93 -13.06
N ASP A 107 -18.11 -5.31 -14.03
CA ASP A 107 -19.47 -5.62 -14.46
C ASP A 107 -19.50 -6.52 -15.72
N SER A 108 -18.35 -6.92 -16.26
CA SER A 108 -18.19 -7.72 -17.49
C SER A 108 -17.52 -9.08 -17.20
N PRO A 109 -18.27 -10.10 -16.75
CA PRO A 109 -17.69 -11.41 -16.41
C PRO A 109 -17.17 -12.16 -17.64
N LYS A 110 -16.05 -12.87 -17.48
CA LYS A 110 -15.43 -13.71 -18.52
C LYS A 110 -14.87 -14.99 -17.90
N GLY A 111 -15.60 -16.10 -18.03
CA GLY A 111 -15.25 -17.36 -17.34
C GLY A 111 -15.22 -17.16 -15.83
N ASP A 112 -14.15 -17.63 -15.18
CA ASP A 112 -13.89 -17.40 -13.75
C ASP A 112 -13.18 -16.06 -13.49
N ALA A 113 -13.27 -15.09 -14.38
CA ALA A 113 -12.63 -13.79 -14.26
C ALA A 113 -13.57 -12.67 -14.76
N PHE A 114 -12.99 -11.53 -15.10
CA PHE A 114 -13.67 -10.42 -15.77
C PHE A 114 -12.89 -10.06 -17.03
N GLU A 115 -13.52 -9.34 -17.96
CA GLU A 115 -12.77 -8.70 -19.04
C GLU A 115 -11.75 -7.71 -18.45
N PHE A 116 -10.52 -7.71 -18.98
CA PHE A 116 -9.48 -6.79 -18.53
C PHE A 116 -8.56 -6.37 -19.66
N ARG A 117 -7.85 -5.27 -19.42
CA ARG A 117 -6.88 -4.68 -20.34
C ARG A 117 -5.61 -4.34 -19.57
N THR A 118 -4.46 -4.74 -20.09
CA THR A 118 -3.18 -4.15 -19.67
C THR A 118 -3.03 -2.80 -20.38
N LEU A 119 -2.92 -1.71 -19.63
CA LEU A 119 -2.80 -0.37 -20.19
C LEU A 119 -1.37 -0.11 -20.65
N SER A 120 -1.22 0.25 -21.92
CA SER A 120 0.06 0.73 -22.48
C SER A 120 0.40 2.15 -22.02
N THR A 121 1.69 2.51 -22.04
CA THR A 121 2.21 3.83 -21.62
C THR A 121 2.96 4.54 -22.76
N PRO A 122 2.29 4.83 -23.89
CA PRO A 122 2.95 5.38 -25.07
C PRO A 122 3.70 6.68 -24.76
N GLY A 123 4.98 6.73 -25.12
CA GLY A 123 5.84 7.91 -24.95
C GLY A 123 6.34 8.16 -23.53
N PHE A 124 6.01 7.30 -22.55
CA PHE A 124 6.62 7.38 -21.22
C PHE A 124 8.11 7.02 -21.29
N SER A 125 8.98 7.84 -20.71
CA SER A 125 10.43 7.66 -20.82
C SER A 125 10.99 6.57 -19.89
N GLY A 126 10.30 6.23 -18.80
CA GLY A 126 10.81 5.31 -17.80
C GLY A 126 12.14 5.74 -17.18
N THR A 127 13.00 4.76 -16.88
CA THR A 127 14.34 4.94 -16.31
C THR A 127 15.38 4.90 -17.42
N ALA A 128 16.10 6.01 -17.63
CA ALA A 128 17.09 6.13 -18.70
C ALA A 128 16.57 5.75 -20.10
N GLY A 129 15.28 6.01 -20.38
CA GLY A 129 14.67 5.75 -21.70
C GLY A 129 14.08 4.36 -21.88
N ASP A 130 14.06 3.50 -20.86
CA ASP A 130 13.55 2.13 -20.96
C ASP A 130 12.02 2.03 -21.08
N GLY A 131 11.28 3.12 -20.80
CA GLY A 131 9.82 3.16 -20.83
C GLY A 131 9.12 2.31 -19.76
N LEU A 132 9.85 1.80 -18.77
CA LEU A 132 9.32 0.90 -17.75
C LEU A 132 8.80 1.64 -16.51
N LEU A 133 7.79 1.05 -15.88
CA LEU A 133 7.29 1.40 -14.54
C LEU A 133 7.73 0.34 -13.53
N GLN A 134 7.92 0.74 -12.28
CA GLN A 134 8.13 -0.17 -11.14
C GLN A 134 7.10 0.17 -10.06
N LEU A 135 5.92 -0.46 -10.17
CA LEU A 135 4.71 0.00 -9.49
C LEU A 135 4.61 -0.49 -8.04
N VAL A 136 4.07 0.36 -7.15
CA VAL A 136 3.69 0.01 -5.77
C VAL A 136 2.27 0.51 -5.54
N GLY A 137 2.08 1.60 -4.79
CA GLY A 137 0.76 2.20 -4.56
C GLY A 137 0.15 2.86 -5.80
N LEU A 138 -1.18 2.88 -5.84
CA LEU A 138 -1.98 3.45 -6.91
C LEU A 138 -3.25 4.06 -6.33
N THR A 139 -3.59 5.26 -6.80
CA THR A 139 -4.91 5.83 -6.58
C THR A 139 -5.43 6.47 -7.87
N GLY A 140 -6.71 6.79 -7.90
CA GLY A 140 -7.35 7.40 -9.06
C GLY A 140 -8.33 8.50 -8.68
N ILE A 141 -8.67 9.30 -9.68
CA ILE A 141 -9.66 10.37 -9.59
C ILE A 141 -10.56 10.25 -10.81
N ASP A 142 -11.85 10.12 -10.56
CA ASP A 142 -12.87 10.20 -11.61
C ASP A 142 -13.08 11.65 -12.03
N SER A 143 -13.14 11.92 -13.35
CA SER A 143 -13.63 13.20 -13.84
C SER A 143 -15.10 13.37 -13.46
N PRO A 144 -15.57 14.60 -13.17
CA PRO A 144 -16.99 14.85 -12.92
C PRO A 144 -17.91 14.37 -14.05
N GLU A 145 -17.42 14.39 -15.29
CA GLU A 145 -18.13 13.94 -16.49
C GLU A 145 -18.10 12.41 -16.67
N GLY A 146 -17.23 11.69 -15.96
CA GLY A 146 -17.08 10.23 -16.04
C GLY A 146 -16.41 9.72 -17.33
N ASP A 147 -15.80 10.61 -18.10
CA ASP A 147 -15.16 10.32 -19.39
C ASP A 147 -13.63 10.22 -19.31
N LYS A 148 -13.05 10.66 -18.18
CA LYS A 148 -11.61 10.72 -17.95
C LYS A 148 -11.30 10.25 -16.53
N ILE A 149 -10.17 9.56 -16.40
CA ILE A 149 -9.63 9.10 -15.13
C ILE A 149 -8.19 9.56 -15.04
N GLU A 150 -7.83 10.17 -13.92
CA GLU A 150 -6.44 10.50 -13.60
C GLU A 150 -5.92 9.50 -12.57
N LEU A 151 -4.85 8.79 -12.92
CA LEU A 151 -4.20 7.80 -12.07
C LEU A 151 -2.90 8.37 -11.52
N LEU A 152 -2.70 8.26 -10.21
CA LEU A 152 -1.46 8.62 -9.54
C LEU A 152 -0.77 7.33 -9.10
N LEU A 153 0.49 7.15 -9.52
CA LEU A 153 1.23 5.91 -9.37
C LEU A 153 2.53 6.15 -8.61
N VAL A 154 2.79 5.35 -7.58
CA VAL A 154 4.13 5.24 -7.00
C VAL A 154 5.00 4.44 -7.95
N ASN A 155 6.12 5.03 -8.37
CA ASN A 155 7.06 4.42 -9.31
C ASN A 155 8.47 4.37 -8.71
N ASN A 156 8.88 3.19 -8.28
CA ASN A 156 10.18 2.92 -7.67
C ASN A 156 11.28 2.71 -8.72
N ARG A 157 11.58 3.76 -9.47
CA ARG A 157 12.63 3.73 -10.50
C ARG A 157 14.01 3.41 -9.90
N PRO A 158 14.84 2.60 -10.57
CA PRO A 158 16.26 2.51 -10.23
C PRO A 158 16.96 3.87 -10.35
N SER A 159 17.94 4.10 -9.50
CA SER A 159 18.84 5.26 -9.62
C SER A 159 19.85 5.05 -10.73
N VAL A 160 20.10 6.07 -11.55
CA VAL A 160 21.07 6.03 -12.65
C VAL A 160 22.06 7.18 -12.52
N ASP A 161 23.24 7.00 -13.10
CA ASP A 161 24.18 8.09 -13.31
C ASP A 161 23.55 9.10 -14.29
N PRO A 162 23.49 10.40 -13.94
CA PRO A 162 22.80 11.39 -14.76
C PRO A 162 23.51 11.73 -16.07
N VAL A 163 24.79 11.34 -16.23
CA VAL A 163 25.60 11.58 -17.43
C VAL A 163 25.59 10.35 -18.33
N THR A 164 25.81 9.15 -17.78
CA THR A 164 25.93 7.92 -18.58
C THR A 164 24.61 7.17 -18.74
N GLY A 165 23.65 7.38 -17.84
CA GLY A 165 22.40 6.61 -17.78
C GLY A 165 22.57 5.19 -17.21
N GLU A 166 23.78 4.83 -16.77
CA GLU A 166 24.05 3.51 -16.19
C GLU A 166 23.44 3.37 -14.80
N LEU A 167 23.03 2.15 -14.44
CA LEU A 167 22.52 1.85 -13.11
C LEU A 167 23.59 2.11 -12.04
N LEU A 168 23.24 2.87 -11.01
CA LEU A 168 24.08 3.03 -9.83
C LEU A 168 24.01 1.78 -8.93
N ASP A 169 24.89 1.72 -7.92
CA ASP A 169 24.72 0.76 -6.84
C ASP A 169 23.52 1.13 -5.96
N GLN A 170 22.40 0.46 -6.22
CA GLN A 170 21.13 0.70 -5.55
C GLN A 170 21.18 0.39 -4.05
N ALA A 171 22.06 -0.51 -3.60
CA ALA A 171 22.24 -0.78 -2.18
C ALA A 171 22.91 0.40 -1.44
N SER A 172 23.64 1.24 -2.19
CA SER A 172 24.31 2.43 -1.67
C SER A 172 23.47 3.71 -1.78
N VAL A 173 22.63 3.85 -2.83
CA VAL A 173 21.87 5.09 -3.07
C VAL A 173 20.35 4.96 -2.91
N GLY A 174 19.82 3.73 -2.98
CA GLY A 174 18.40 3.44 -2.98
C GLY A 174 17.72 3.75 -4.31
N ALA A 175 16.40 3.61 -4.35
CA ALA A 175 15.60 3.94 -5.53
C ALA A 175 15.47 5.46 -5.73
N ASN A 176 15.36 5.86 -6.99
CA ASN A 176 14.99 7.21 -7.40
C ASN A 176 13.48 7.29 -7.61
N SER A 177 12.73 7.02 -6.54
CA SER A 177 11.28 6.91 -6.59
C SER A 177 10.60 8.22 -6.99
N THR A 178 9.50 8.10 -7.69
CA THR A 178 8.69 9.19 -8.21
C THR A 178 7.20 8.91 -7.99
N ILE A 179 6.38 9.96 -8.08
CA ILE A 179 4.94 9.83 -8.26
C ILE A 179 4.59 10.26 -9.67
N GLU A 180 3.98 9.38 -10.45
CA GLU A 180 3.56 9.66 -11.82
C GLU A 180 2.07 9.96 -11.88
N VAL A 181 1.70 10.93 -12.71
CA VAL A 181 0.30 11.19 -13.07
C VAL A 181 0.09 10.73 -14.50
N PHE A 182 -0.91 9.90 -14.69
CA PHE A 182 -1.37 9.44 -15.99
C PHE A 182 -2.85 9.77 -16.19
N GLU A 183 -3.23 9.97 -17.45
CA GLU A 183 -4.61 10.15 -17.89
C GLU A 183 -5.05 8.94 -18.69
N THR A 184 -6.25 8.43 -18.41
CA THR A 184 -6.92 7.37 -19.17
C THR A 184 -8.42 7.62 -19.18
N GLY A 185 -9.22 6.66 -19.66
CA GLY A 185 -10.67 6.80 -19.68
C GLY A 185 -11.40 5.47 -19.82
N PRO A 186 -12.73 5.52 -19.95
CA PRO A 186 -13.57 4.36 -20.15
C PRO A 186 -13.08 3.49 -21.30
N GLN A 187 -12.89 2.19 -21.06
CA GLN A 187 -12.51 1.22 -22.10
C GLN A 187 -11.17 1.51 -22.81
N ALA A 188 -10.35 2.43 -22.30
CA ALA A 188 -9.06 2.76 -22.89
C ALA A 188 -8.09 1.56 -22.83
N VAL A 189 -7.21 1.48 -23.82
CA VAL A 189 -6.13 0.46 -23.93
C VAL A 189 -4.76 1.01 -23.55
N GLY A 190 -4.72 2.24 -23.05
CA GLY A 190 -3.49 2.93 -22.67
C GLY A 190 -3.74 4.12 -21.77
N MET A 191 -2.65 4.63 -21.23
CA MET A 191 -2.65 5.79 -20.35
C MET A 191 -1.53 6.76 -20.78
N LYS A 192 -1.89 8.04 -20.87
CA LYS A 192 -1.02 9.13 -21.30
C LYS A 192 -0.32 9.71 -20.08
N HIS A 193 1.01 9.75 -20.09
CA HIS A 193 1.77 10.41 -19.02
C HIS A 193 1.50 11.92 -19.04
N VAL A 194 1.18 12.48 -17.87
CA VAL A 194 0.87 13.90 -17.68
C VAL A 194 2.02 14.60 -16.95
N ARG A 195 2.51 14.01 -15.87
CA ARG A 195 3.48 14.66 -14.97
C ARG A 195 4.25 13.65 -14.13
N THR A 196 5.47 14.01 -13.75
CA THR A 196 6.26 13.35 -12.72
C THR A 196 6.50 14.30 -11.54
N PHE A 197 6.21 13.85 -10.32
CA PHE A 197 6.66 14.47 -9.07
C PHE A 197 7.88 13.71 -8.55
N ALA A 198 8.95 14.45 -8.30
CA ALA A 198 10.20 13.92 -7.78
C ALA A 198 10.89 14.96 -6.88
N GLY A 199 11.71 14.50 -5.94
CA GLY A 199 12.48 15.37 -5.07
C GLY A 199 12.89 14.69 -3.77
N ALA A 200 13.63 15.40 -2.93
CA ALA A 200 14.15 14.84 -1.67
C ALA A 200 13.07 14.32 -0.72
N ASN A 201 11.86 14.90 -0.76
CA ASN A 201 10.72 14.47 0.06
C ASN A 201 9.97 13.27 -0.54
N VAL A 202 10.19 12.91 -1.82
CA VAL A 202 9.71 11.66 -2.43
C VAL A 202 10.81 10.60 -2.25
N SER A 203 10.95 10.14 -1.01
CA SER A 203 12.14 9.39 -0.57
C SER A 203 11.93 7.88 -0.59
N THR A 204 10.89 7.41 0.10
CA THR A 204 10.48 6.00 0.19
C THR A 204 8.96 5.90 0.03
N PRO A 205 8.39 6.46 -1.07
CA PRO A 205 6.96 6.52 -1.24
C PRO A 205 6.35 5.12 -1.20
N ASN A 206 5.20 4.99 -0.55
CA ASN A 206 4.46 3.74 -0.49
C ASN A 206 3.08 3.90 -1.15
N ASN A 207 2.27 4.87 -0.73
CA ASN A 207 0.98 5.13 -1.35
C ASN A 207 0.54 6.61 -1.29
N ILE A 208 -0.56 6.94 -1.97
CA ILE A 208 -1.03 8.30 -2.27
C ILE A 208 -2.49 8.48 -1.85
N ALA A 209 -2.79 9.56 -1.13
CA ALA A 209 -4.14 10.08 -0.91
C ALA A 209 -4.34 11.36 -1.74
N ALA A 210 -5.05 11.23 -2.86
CA ALA A 210 -5.26 12.33 -3.79
C ALA A 210 -6.35 13.32 -3.33
N LEU A 211 -6.06 14.62 -3.41
CA LEU A 211 -7.07 15.68 -3.37
C LEU A 211 -7.45 16.09 -4.79
N SER A 212 -6.44 16.14 -5.66
CA SER A 212 -6.52 16.27 -7.11
C SER A 212 -5.28 15.62 -7.73
N SER A 213 -5.18 15.59 -9.06
CA SER A 213 -3.97 15.15 -9.76
C SER A 213 -2.78 16.10 -9.58
N GLU A 214 -3.03 17.30 -9.06
CA GLU A 214 -2.02 18.33 -8.83
C GLU A 214 -1.75 18.58 -7.34
N ALA A 215 -2.48 17.96 -6.41
CA ALA A 215 -2.30 18.11 -4.97
C ALA A 215 -2.68 16.82 -4.23
N PHE A 216 -1.75 16.26 -3.47
CA PHE A 216 -1.96 15.00 -2.78
C PHE A 216 -1.03 14.83 -1.58
N TYR A 217 -1.42 13.94 -0.67
CA TYR A 217 -0.58 13.42 0.40
C TYR A 217 -0.03 12.06 0.00
N PHE A 218 1.14 11.70 0.51
CA PHE A 218 1.69 10.36 0.33
C PHE A 218 2.53 9.96 1.54
N THR A 219 2.64 8.65 1.74
CA THR A 219 3.48 8.06 2.79
C THR A 219 4.89 7.86 2.30
N ASN A 220 5.88 8.26 3.10
CA ASN A 220 7.23 7.70 3.04
C ASN A 220 7.37 6.66 4.15
N ASP A 221 7.44 5.39 3.78
CA ASP A 221 7.31 4.27 4.71
C ASP A 221 8.49 4.13 5.69
N LYS A 222 9.66 4.62 5.29
CA LYS A 222 10.92 4.67 6.06
C LYS A 222 11.45 6.10 6.23
N GLY A 223 10.67 7.08 5.81
CA GLY A 223 11.05 8.48 5.71
C GLY A 223 12.26 8.69 4.81
N ALA A 224 13.06 9.72 5.11
CA ALA A 224 14.17 10.16 4.24
C ALA A 224 15.31 9.13 4.03
N SER A 225 15.35 8.02 4.78
CA SER A 225 16.44 7.05 4.70
C SER A 225 16.08 5.89 3.77
N LYS A 226 16.70 5.86 2.58
CA LYS A 226 16.41 4.87 1.53
C LYS A 226 17.13 3.53 1.70
N VAL A 227 18.31 3.54 2.33
CA VAL A 227 19.20 2.37 2.45
C VAL A 227 19.90 2.32 3.82
N GLY A 228 20.63 1.23 4.05
CA GLY A 228 21.46 1.04 5.24
C GLY A 228 20.67 0.81 6.53
N LEU A 229 21.40 0.78 7.65
CA LEU A 229 20.84 0.39 8.96
C LEU A 229 19.70 1.30 9.41
N LYS A 230 19.81 2.62 9.18
CA LYS A 230 18.77 3.58 9.55
C LYS A 230 17.45 3.33 8.81
N SER A 231 17.53 2.98 7.52
CA SER A 231 16.34 2.59 6.74
C SER A 231 15.75 1.28 7.25
N LEU A 232 16.60 0.30 7.58
CA LEU A 232 16.16 -1.01 8.09
C LEU A 232 15.43 -0.93 9.45
N VAL A 233 15.94 -0.14 10.39
CA VAL A 233 15.33 0.00 11.73
C VAL A 233 14.30 1.12 11.81
N GLY A 234 14.23 1.98 10.79
CA GLY A 234 13.36 3.16 10.75
C GLY A 234 11.88 2.85 10.98
N PRO A 235 11.30 1.82 10.32
CA PRO A 235 9.92 1.38 10.56
C PRO A 235 9.59 1.13 12.03
N LEU A 236 10.50 0.46 12.75
CA LEU A 236 10.36 0.16 14.18
C LEU A 236 10.44 1.43 15.05
N LEU A 237 11.36 2.33 14.70
CA LEU A 237 11.61 3.57 15.45
C LEU A 237 10.64 4.71 15.10
N GLY A 238 9.74 4.50 14.14
CA GLY A 238 8.80 5.53 13.70
C GLY A 238 9.45 6.61 12.83
N LEU A 239 10.39 6.25 11.96
CA LEU A 239 11.05 7.23 11.07
C LEU A 239 10.25 7.55 9.80
N GLY A 240 9.11 6.89 9.57
CA GLY A 240 8.21 7.20 8.48
C GLY A 240 7.56 8.58 8.62
N ASP A 241 7.13 9.12 7.48
CA ASP A 241 6.49 10.44 7.41
C ASP A 241 5.36 10.48 6.37
N ILE A 242 4.52 11.51 6.49
CA ILE A 242 3.57 11.92 5.46
C ILE A 242 4.09 13.21 4.85
N SER A 243 4.10 13.24 3.52
CA SER A 243 4.49 14.40 2.75
C SER A 243 3.32 14.85 1.88
N PHE A 244 3.23 16.15 1.65
CA PHE A 244 2.30 16.78 0.72
C PHE A 244 3.07 17.19 -0.53
N CYS A 245 2.53 16.93 -1.71
CA CYS A 245 3.03 17.45 -2.99
C CYS A 245 1.96 18.29 -3.66
N SER A 246 2.39 19.39 -4.26
CA SER A 246 1.57 20.09 -5.25
C SER A 246 2.35 20.47 -6.51
N ALA A 247 1.63 20.64 -7.62
CA ALA A 247 2.21 21.07 -8.89
C ALA A 247 2.85 22.47 -8.81
N SER A 248 2.37 23.32 -7.89
CA SER A 248 2.81 24.72 -7.75
C SER A 248 3.93 24.91 -6.72
N SER A 249 3.94 24.13 -5.63
CA SER A 249 4.88 24.30 -4.53
C SER A 249 5.89 23.16 -4.37
N GLY A 250 5.79 22.11 -5.18
CA GLY A 250 6.57 20.90 -5.00
C GLY A 250 6.17 20.12 -3.74
N CYS A 251 7.08 19.28 -3.25
CA CYS A 251 6.80 18.37 -2.15
C CYS A 251 7.43 18.84 -0.84
N LYS A 252 6.68 18.76 0.27
CA LYS A 252 7.12 19.08 1.64
C LYS A 252 6.63 18.03 2.62
N ARG A 253 7.43 17.74 3.63
CA ARG A 253 7.05 16.84 4.73
C ARG A 253 6.12 17.56 5.71
N VAL A 254 4.99 16.95 6.05
CA VAL A 254 3.91 17.58 6.83
C VAL A 254 3.53 16.83 8.10
N SER A 255 3.92 15.56 8.24
CA SER A 255 3.68 14.76 9.46
C SER A 255 4.82 13.76 9.66
N GLU A 256 5.32 13.62 10.88
CA GLU A 256 6.45 12.73 11.21
C GLU A 256 6.05 11.73 12.30
N ARG A 257 6.97 10.83 12.63
CA ARG A 257 6.85 9.85 13.72
C ARG A 257 5.86 8.72 13.44
N HIS A 258 5.81 8.28 12.18
CA HIS A 258 4.97 7.19 11.75
C HIS A 258 5.73 5.86 11.75
N ARG A 259 5.16 4.84 12.39
CA ARG A 259 5.73 3.49 12.40
C ARG A 259 5.26 2.73 11.17
N TYR A 260 6.08 2.80 10.12
CA TYR A 260 5.83 2.12 8.85
C TYR A 260 4.45 2.47 8.27
N PRO A 261 4.20 3.75 7.94
CA PRO A 261 2.92 4.15 7.36
C PRO A 261 2.83 3.62 5.92
N ASN A 262 1.66 3.10 5.57
CA ASN A 262 1.45 2.35 4.33
C ASN A 262 0.38 3.03 3.46
N GLY A 263 -0.61 2.30 2.92
CA GLY A 263 -1.69 2.89 2.12
C GLY A 263 -2.63 3.83 2.85
N LEU A 264 -2.30 5.12 2.87
CA LEU A 264 -3.19 6.18 3.35
C LEU A 264 -4.32 6.49 2.36
N VAL A 265 -5.45 6.99 2.85
CA VAL A 265 -6.57 7.46 2.00
C VAL A 265 -7.08 8.83 2.41
N HIS A 266 -7.63 9.54 1.43
CA HIS A 266 -8.46 10.72 1.65
C HIS A 266 -9.92 10.28 1.70
N GLY A 267 -10.55 10.38 2.87
CA GLY A 267 -11.95 10.00 3.05
C GLY A 267 -12.90 11.03 2.43
N HIS A 268 -14.13 10.61 2.13
CA HIS A 268 -15.19 11.49 1.64
C HIS A 268 -15.56 12.60 2.65
N ASP A 269 -15.18 12.45 3.92
CA ASP A 269 -15.34 13.47 4.96
C ASP A 269 -14.20 14.49 5.04
N GLY A 270 -13.26 14.45 4.10
CA GLY A 270 -12.13 15.39 4.01
C GLY A 270 -10.98 15.10 4.97
N LEU A 271 -11.01 13.95 5.66
CA LEU A 271 -9.95 13.53 6.57
C LEU A 271 -8.94 12.62 5.87
N ILE A 272 -7.70 12.62 6.36
CA ILE A 272 -6.65 11.71 5.91
C ILE A 272 -6.50 10.58 6.93
N TYR A 273 -6.61 9.35 6.47
CA TYR A 273 -6.50 8.14 7.28
C TYR A 273 -5.18 7.45 6.97
N VAL A 274 -4.34 7.26 7.97
CA VAL A 274 -2.98 6.74 7.82
C VAL A 274 -2.86 5.42 8.59
N PRO A 275 -2.72 4.26 7.90
CA PRO A 275 -2.51 2.99 8.56
C PRO A 275 -1.08 2.86 9.08
N SER A 276 -0.87 1.93 10.00
CA SER A 276 0.48 1.56 10.46
C SER A 276 0.69 0.05 10.38
N SER A 277 1.70 -0.38 9.63
CA SER A 277 2.06 -1.81 9.57
C SER A 277 2.84 -2.26 10.81
N MET A 278 3.45 -1.33 11.56
CA MET A 278 4.36 -1.67 12.67
C MET A 278 3.82 -1.29 14.07
N ALA A 279 2.85 -0.38 14.16
CA ALA A 279 2.08 -0.11 15.38
C ALA A 279 0.66 -0.69 15.32
N GLY A 280 0.14 -0.98 14.12
CA GLY A 280 -1.25 -1.31 13.90
C GLY A 280 -2.17 -0.09 14.01
N GLY A 281 -3.46 -0.31 13.73
CA GLY A 281 -4.46 0.75 13.78
C GLY A 281 -4.33 1.80 12.67
N VAL A 282 -5.21 2.81 12.74
CA VAL A 282 -5.27 3.92 11.80
C VAL A 282 -5.25 5.23 12.55
N GLN A 283 -4.37 6.14 12.14
CA GLN A 283 -4.32 7.51 12.64
C GLN A 283 -5.16 8.41 11.73
N VAL A 284 -5.96 9.30 12.32
CA VAL A 284 -6.85 10.19 11.58
C VAL A 284 -6.35 11.63 11.68
N TYR A 285 -6.26 12.30 10.55
CA TYR A 285 -5.76 13.66 10.43
C TYR A 285 -6.77 14.57 9.74
N LYS A 286 -6.84 15.80 10.24
CA LYS A 286 -7.49 16.92 9.57
C LYS A 286 -6.45 17.75 8.82
N VAL A 287 -6.77 18.15 7.60
CA VAL A 287 -5.96 19.10 6.82
C VAL A 287 -6.01 20.49 7.46
N VAL A 288 -4.85 21.13 7.57
CA VAL A 288 -4.66 22.52 8.00
C VAL A 288 -4.57 23.37 6.73
N PRO A 289 -5.64 24.12 6.36
CA PRO A 289 -5.71 24.77 5.04
C PRO A 289 -4.65 25.84 4.80
N GLU A 290 -4.09 26.43 5.86
CA GLU A 290 -3.12 27.52 5.75
C GLU A 290 -1.78 27.06 5.16
N ASP A 291 -1.40 25.80 5.39
CA ASP A 291 -0.08 25.28 5.04
C ASP A 291 -0.10 23.84 4.52
N ASP A 292 -1.28 23.31 4.15
CA ASP A 292 -1.51 21.90 3.78
C ASP A 292 -1.04 20.89 4.84
N GLY A 293 -0.81 21.34 6.08
CA GLY A 293 -0.33 20.53 7.18
C GLY A 293 -1.38 19.50 7.63
N LEU A 294 -0.95 18.56 8.47
CA LEU A 294 -1.83 17.54 9.04
C LEU A 294 -1.88 17.64 10.55
N LYS A 295 -3.08 17.85 11.11
CA LYS A 295 -3.34 17.81 12.55
C LYS A 295 -4.01 16.49 12.91
N LYS A 296 -3.36 15.69 13.74
CA LYS A 296 -3.96 14.45 14.25
C LYS A 296 -5.20 14.76 15.09
N VAL A 297 -6.31 14.06 14.84
CA VAL A 297 -7.60 14.24 15.52
C VAL A 297 -8.11 12.98 16.20
N ALA A 298 -7.71 11.79 15.75
CA ALA A 298 -8.13 10.53 16.37
C ALA A 298 -7.13 9.38 16.11
N ASP A 299 -7.31 8.30 16.85
CA ASP A 299 -6.71 6.99 16.64
C ASP A 299 -7.83 5.94 16.59
N ILE A 300 -7.78 5.04 15.61
CA ILE A 300 -8.70 3.92 15.46
C ILE A 300 -7.93 2.63 15.81
N PRO A 301 -8.17 2.05 16.99
CA PRO A 301 -7.36 0.94 17.50
C PRO A 301 -7.80 -0.40 16.89
N VAL A 302 -7.43 -0.62 15.63
CA VAL A 302 -7.56 -1.92 14.96
C VAL A 302 -6.35 -2.79 15.34
N PRO A 303 -6.53 -3.98 15.95
CA PRO A 303 -5.44 -4.78 16.54
C PRO A 303 -4.68 -5.60 15.47
N TYR A 304 -4.45 -5.02 14.30
CA TYR A 304 -3.77 -5.67 13.19
C TYR A 304 -2.69 -4.77 12.59
N SER A 305 -1.66 -5.40 12.02
CA SER A 305 -0.78 -4.73 11.07
C SER A 305 -1.61 -4.46 9.82
N ILE A 306 -1.62 -3.21 9.39
CA ILE A 306 -2.44 -2.76 8.25
C ILE A 306 -1.50 -2.36 7.12
N ASP A 307 -1.85 -2.78 5.92
CA ASP A 307 -1.19 -2.39 4.68
C ASP A 307 -2.01 -1.26 4.03
N ASN A 308 -2.64 -1.47 2.87
CA ASN A 308 -3.41 -0.42 2.21
C ASN A 308 -4.85 -0.27 2.74
N LEU A 309 -5.29 0.98 2.83
CA LEU A 309 -6.68 1.37 3.00
C LEU A 309 -7.32 1.66 1.64
N SER A 310 -8.62 1.43 1.51
CA SER A 310 -9.45 1.94 0.42
C SER A 310 -10.74 2.55 0.96
N VAL A 311 -11.36 3.43 0.18
CA VAL A 311 -12.65 4.06 0.51
C VAL A 311 -13.66 3.59 -0.51
N ASP A 312 -14.79 3.06 -0.08
CA ASP A 312 -15.86 2.63 -1.00
C ASP A 312 -16.80 3.80 -1.38
N GLY A 313 -17.69 3.57 -2.35
CA GLY A 313 -18.67 4.58 -2.76
C GLY A 313 -19.63 5.10 -1.67
N LYS A 314 -19.69 4.47 -0.48
CA LYS A 314 -20.46 4.95 0.68
C LYS A 314 -19.62 5.73 1.68
N GLY A 315 -18.31 5.76 1.51
CA GLY A 315 -17.36 6.39 2.42
C GLY A 315 -16.90 5.48 3.57
N ASP A 316 -17.25 4.19 3.54
CA ASP A 316 -16.68 3.21 4.47
C ASP A 316 -15.23 2.92 4.05
N ILE A 317 -14.35 2.76 5.04
CA ILE A 317 -12.94 2.46 4.81
C ILE A 317 -12.73 0.96 4.94
N TYR A 318 -12.10 0.35 3.96
CA TYR A 318 -11.68 -1.05 4.00
C TYR A 318 -10.17 -1.13 4.16
N ALA A 319 -9.71 -1.89 5.13
CA ALA A 319 -8.32 -2.06 5.48
C ALA A 319 -7.88 -3.50 5.19
N ALA A 320 -6.84 -3.67 4.36
CA ALA A 320 -6.17 -4.95 4.21
C ALA A 320 -5.27 -5.16 5.42
N VAL A 321 -5.49 -6.26 6.16
CA VAL A 321 -4.78 -6.50 7.41
C VAL A 321 -4.07 -7.84 7.39
N PHE A 322 -2.91 -7.88 8.05
CA PHE A 322 -2.15 -9.12 8.25
C PHE A 322 -2.51 -9.73 9.62
N PRO A 323 -3.23 -10.86 9.66
CA PRO A 323 -3.49 -11.54 10.93
C PRO A 323 -2.19 -11.93 11.64
N ARG A 324 -1.19 -12.36 10.87
CA ARG A 324 0.14 -12.75 11.34
C ARG A 324 1.23 -12.18 10.42
N GLY A 325 1.72 -10.98 10.74
CA GLY A 325 2.58 -10.19 9.85
C GLY A 325 3.90 -10.83 9.44
N ILE A 326 4.44 -11.79 10.20
CA ILE A 326 5.68 -12.50 9.80
C ILE A 326 5.48 -13.30 8.50
N GLU A 327 4.26 -13.75 8.21
CA GLU A 327 3.96 -14.54 7.00
C GLU A 327 4.09 -13.66 5.74
N THR A 328 3.83 -12.35 5.82
CA THR A 328 4.08 -11.40 4.72
C THR A 328 5.58 -11.26 4.43
N LEU A 329 6.43 -11.24 5.46
CA LEU A 329 7.89 -11.23 5.25
C LEU A 329 8.41 -12.55 4.65
N GLN A 330 7.72 -13.65 4.92
CA GLN A 330 8.02 -14.96 4.32
C GLN A 330 7.61 -14.98 2.85
N SER A 331 6.45 -14.42 2.49
CA SER A 331 5.99 -14.38 1.09
C SER A 331 6.89 -13.52 0.21
N VAL A 332 7.50 -12.46 0.74
CA VAL A 332 8.52 -11.70 0.00
C VAL A 332 9.71 -12.57 -0.39
N LYS A 333 10.08 -13.57 0.42
CA LYS A 333 11.21 -14.49 0.13
C LYS A 333 10.80 -15.67 -0.72
N ASP A 334 9.57 -16.16 -0.56
CA ASP A 334 9.05 -17.33 -1.25
C ASP A 334 7.58 -17.11 -1.70
N PRO A 335 7.38 -16.27 -2.74
CA PRO A 335 6.08 -15.75 -3.14
C PRO A 335 5.18 -16.81 -3.79
N LEU A 336 5.75 -17.89 -4.31
CA LEU A 336 4.99 -18.93 -5.00
C LEU A 336 4.55 -20.07 -4.07
N ASN A 337 5.20 -20.24 -2.91
CA ASN A 337 4.93 -21.36 -2.01
C ASN A 337 4.39 -20.92 -0.65
N THR A 338 4.56 -19.66 -0.25
CA THR A 338 4.00 -19.14 1.01
C THR A 338 2.50 -18.87 0.85
N ARG A 339 1.72 -19.17 1.89
CA ARG A 339 0.28 -18.90 1.96
C ARG A 339 -0.05 -18.03 3.17
N PRO A 340 0.22 -16.71 3.12
CA PRO A 340 -0.03 -15.83 4.25
C PRO A 340 -1.53 -15.72 4.54
N LYS A 341 -1.87 -15.68 5.83
CA LYS A 341 -3.22 -15.34 6.26
C LYS A 341 -3.57 -13.94 5.79
N SER A 342 -4.83 -13.76 5.40
CA SER A 342 -5.34 -12.47 4.93
C SER A 342 -6.66 -12.18 5.63
N ALA A 343 -6.92 -10.91 5.92
CA ALA A 343 -8.22 -10.46 6.37
C ALA A 343 -8.49 -9.04 5.88
N ALA A 344 -9.78 -8.67 5.86
CA ALA A 344 -10.18 -7.28 5.73
C ALA A 344 -10.98 -6.82 6.95
N VAL A 345 -10.75 -5.58 7.32
CA VAL A 345 -11.51 -4.86 8.33
C VAL A 345 -12.25 -3.71 7.64
N ARG A 346 -13.52 -3.52 7.98
CA ARG A 346 -14.28 -2.32 7.63
C ARG A 346 -14.24 -1.36 8.81
N ILE A 347 -13.99 -0.09 8.52
CA ILE A 347 -13.99 1.01 9.47
C ILE A 347 -15.07 1.98 9.00
N SER A 348 -16.01 2.29 9.89
CA SER A 348 -17.08 3.25 9.63
C SER A 348 -17.16 4.28 10.75
N LYS A 349 -17.86 5.38 10.49
CA LYS A 349 -18.01 6.50 11.39
C LYS A 349 -19.45 6.53 11.92
N GLU A 350 -19.61 6.38 13.24
CA GLU A 350 -20.93 6.45 13.89
C GLU A 350 -21.26 7.86 14.42
N GLY A 351 -20.27 8.74 14.45
CA GLY A 351 -20.41 10.12 14.91
C GLY A 351 -19.10 10.90 14.75
N GLU A 352 -19.11 12.17 15.13
CA GLU A 352 -17.89 12.98 15.10
C GLU A 352 -16.83 12.40 16.07
N GLY A 353 -15.69 11.96 15.51
CA GLY A 353 -14.62 11.34 16.28
C GLY A 353 -14.90 9.93 16.81
N VAL A 354 -16.07 9.34 16.48
CA VAL A 354 -16.44 7.99 16.90
C VAL A 354 -16.36 7.05 15.71
N TYR A 355 -15.38 6.14 15.78
CA TYR A 355 -15.10 5.15 14.75
C TYR A 355 -15.37 3.76 15.29
N VAL A 356 -16.02 2.92 14.48
CA VAL A 356 -16.19 1.50 14.75
C VAL A 356 -15.52 0.71 13.65
N TRP A 357 -15.06 -0.49 14.00
CA TRP A 357 -14.47 -1.39 13.04
C TRP A 357 -14.97 -2.81 13.26
N GLU A 358 -15.03 -3.57 12.18
CA GLU A 358 -15.38 -4.98 12.22
C GLU A 358 -14.54 -5.76 11.22
N LYS A 359 -14.28 -7.02 11.53
CA LYS A 359 -13.62 -7.93 10.60
C LYS A 359 -14.65 -8.47 9.61
N VAL A 360 -14.52 -8.10 8.35
CA VAL A 360 -15.46 -8.43 7.27
C VAL A 360 -15.22 -9.85 6.76
N ILE A 361 -13.95 -10.23 6.66
CA ILE A 361 -13.53 -11.54 6.15
C ILE A 361 -12.14 -11.88 6.66
N GLU A 362 -11.87 -13.16 6.86
CA GLU A 362 -10.55 -13.71 7.15
C GLU A 362 -10.39 -15.08 6.48
N ASP A 363 -9.24 -15.26 5.86
CA ASP A 363 -8.75 -16.55 5.40
C ASP A 363 -7.61 -16.99 6.30
N GLY A 364 -7.96 -17.55 7.46
CA GLY A 364 -7.03 -18.01 8.48
C GLY A 364 -6.19 -19.22 8.06
N ALA A 365 -6.56 -19.91 6.98
CA ALA A 365 -5.78 -20.98 6.41
C ALA A 365 -4.85 -20.51 5.27
N GLY A 366 -5.12 -19.33 4.68
CA GLY A 366 -4.38 -18.81 3.53
C GLY A 366 -4.69 -19.59 2.24
N GLU A 367 -5.89 -20.15 2.12
CA GLU A 367 -6.26 -21.06 1.04
C GLU A 367 -6.70 -20.36 -0.25
N VAL A 368 -7.28 -19.16 -0.16
CA VAL A 368 -7.88 -18.45 -1.29
C VAL A 368 -7.35 -17.02 -1.39
N LEU A 369 -7.20 -16.30 -0.28
CA LEU A 369 -6.83 -14.89 -0.30
C LEU A 369 -5.30 -14.67 -0.49
N PRO A 370 -4.89 -13.61 -1.20
CA PRO A 370 -3.55 -13.45 -1.77
C PRO A 370 -2.46 -12.91 -0.81
N GLY A 371 -2.52 -13.20 0.48
CA GLY A 371 -1.67 -12.48 1.46
C GLY A 371 -1.89 -10.96 1.34
N SER A 372 -3.15 -10.56 1.50
CA SER A 372 -3.68 -9.33 0.92
C SER A 372 -3.01 -8.06 1.44
N THR A 373 -2.55 -7.22 0.50
CA THR A 373 -1.99 -5.89 0.75
C THR A 373 -3.00 -4.78 0.46
N VAL A 374 -4.03 -5.08 -0.33
CA VAL A 374 -5.17 -4.20 -0.58
C VAL A 374 -6.47 -5.00 -0.63
N VAL A 375 -7.55 -4.34 -0.22
CA VAL A 375 -8.93 -4.78 -0.43
C VAL A 375 -9.72 -3.61 -0.97
N VAL A 376 -10.54 -3.85 -2.00
CA VAL A 376 -11.48 -2.85 -2.53
C VAL A 376 -12.88 -3.43 -2.45
N HIS A 377 -13.80 -2.68 -1.83
CA HIS A 377 -15.19 -3.03 -1.75
C HIS A 377 -16.00 -2.32 -2.83
N ASP A 378 -16.75 -3.10 -3.60
CA ASP A 378 -17.74 -2.58 -4.52
C ASP A 378 -19.09 -2.44 -3.80
N ALA A 379 -19.39 -1.23 -3.31
CA ALA A 379 -20.60 -0.95 -2.53
C ALA A 379 -21.91 -1.25 -3.27
N LYS A 380 -21.88 -1.35 -4.61
CA LYS A 380 -23.03 -1.66 -5.47
C LYS A 380 -23.40 -3.13 -5.43
N THR A 381 -22.41 -4.03 -5.49
CA THR A 381 -22.63 -5.48 -5.55
C THR A 381 -22.29 -6.21 -4.25
N GLY A 382 -21.61 -5.54 -3.32
CA GLY A 382 -21.08 -6.13 -2.09
C GLY A 382 -19.82 -6.98 -2.31
N ARG A 383 -19.27 -7.01 -3.53
CA ARG A 383 -18.04 -7.75 -3.83
C ARG A 383 -16.83 -7.13 -3.15
N LEU A 384 -15.89 -7.99 -2.77
CA LEU A 384 -14.58 -7.59 -2.27
C LEU A 384 -13.51 -8.11 -3.24
N PHE A 385 -12.62 -7.23 -3.69
CA PHE A 385 -11.47 -7.57 -4.52
C PHE A 385 -10.21 -7.48 -3.68
N PHE A 386 -9.33 -8.48 -3.82
CA PHE A 386 -8.10 -8.61 -3.03
C PHE A 386 -6.91 -8.87 -3.93
N SER A 387 -5.78 -8.27 -3.60
CA SER A 387 -4.47 -8.64 -4.17
C SER A 387 -3.38 -8.49 -3.14
N GLY A 388 -2.20 -9.02 -3.48
CA GLY A 388 -1.03 -8.99 -2.62
C GLY A 388 0.21 -8.60 -3.40
N VAL A 389 1.11 -7.87 -2.73
CA VAL A 389 2.41 -7.41 -3.22
C VAL A 389 3.25 -8.47 -3.96
N THR A 390 3.10 -9.73 -3.58
CA THR A 390 3.90 -10.86 -4.09
C THR A 390 3.05 -12.01 -4.63
N SER A 391 1.73 -11.94 -4.48
CA SER A 391 0.82 -13.03 -4.83
C SER A 391 0.81 -13.31 -6.34
N PRO A 392 0.84 -14.58 -6.79
CA PRO A 392 0.74 -14.92 -8.21
C PRO A 392 -0.70 -14.85 -8.76
N PHE A 393 -1.64 -14.31 -7.99
CA PHE A 393 -3.05 -14.17 -8.33
C PHE A 393 -3.70 -13.02 -7.57
N ILE A 394 -4.88 -12.59 -8.03
CA ILE A 394 -5.83 -11.77 -7.26
C ILE A 394 -7.00 -12.64 -6.81
N ALA A 395 -7.83 -12.17 -5.89
CA ALA A 395 -9.04 -12.88 -5.48
C ALA A 395 -10.26 -11.94 -5.50
N VAL A 396 -11.43 -12.54 -5.72
CA VAL A 396 -12.71 -11.86 -5.57
C VAL A 396 -13.60 -12.69 -4.64
N CYS A 397 -14.31 -11.99 -3.77
CA CYS A 397 -15.27 -12.56 -2.84
C CYS A 397 -16.64 -11.94 -3.10
N GLU A 398 -17.63 -12.78 -3.37
CA GLU A 398 -19.01 -12.37 -3.61
C GLU A 398 -19.86 -12.70 -2.39
N PRO A 399 -20.79 -11.82 -1.96
CA PRO A 399 -21.72 -12.14 -0.89
C PRO A 399 -22.48 -13.45 -1.18
N LYS A 400 -22.62 -14.31 -0.18
CA LYS A 400 -23.50 -15.48 -0.25
C LYS A 400 -24.95 -15.00 -0.29
N ASN A 401 -25.74 -15.59 -1.18
CA ASN A 401 -27.19 -15.39 -1.23
C ASN A 401 -27.89 -15.93 0.01
#